data_AF-A0A174QTC8-F1
#
_entry.id   AF-A0A174QTC8-F1
#
_cell.length_a   1.000
_cell.length_b   1.000
_cell.length_c   1.000
_cell.angle_alpha   90.00
_cell.angle_beta   90.00
_cell.angle_gamma   90.00
#
_symmetry.space_group_name_H-M   'P 1'
#
loop_
_entity.id
_entity.type
_entity.pdbx_description
1 polymer ?
#
loop_
_entity_poly.entity_id
_entity_poly.type
_entity_poly.pdbx_seq_one_letter_code
_entity_poly.pdbx_strand_id
1 'polypeptide(L)'
;MPTPTKPANVIRLEKKSHRTKKELASRENAEKALLTGEKLKERKEVKSDPVAHKEFLRIKKLLEKIEKNDDLYSSVINRYCQLYAECKDFEEKREAIYKQLLDLQENCQKMIDEEEMTMKEYYNLELGMQKNLVSLDKQVQAKRKMLLDIEKENIMTIASALRSVPKKTEKKDNPLLAALNGS
;
A
#
# COMPACT_ATOMS: atom_id res chain seq x y z
N MET A 1 -4.77 -17.32 -19.24
CA MET A 1 -5.15 -17.98 -17.97
C MET A 1 -6.63 -17.79 -17.74
N PRO A 2 -7.39 -18.83 -17.33
CA PRO A 2 -8.79 -18.66 -16.94
C PRO A 2 -8.88 -17.70 -15.75
N THR A 3 -9.90 -16.85 -15.73
CA THR A 3 -10.13 -15.92 -14.62
C THR A 3 -10.44 -16.69 -13.34
N PRO A 4 -9.88 -16.27 -12.18
CA PRO A 4 -10.20 -16.90 -10.90
C PRO A 4 -11.71 -16.90 -10.66
N THR A 5 -12.22 -18.03 -10.19
CA THR A 5 -13.65 -18.13 -9.84
C THR A 5 -13.98 -17.22 -8.66
N LYS A 6 -15.17 -16.62 -8.67
CA LYS A 6 -15.61 -15.68 -7.62
C LYS A 6 -15.67 -16.36 -6.23
N PRO A 7 -15.29 -15.65 -5.15
CA PRO A 7 -15.41 -16.16 -3.79
C PRO A 7 -16.84 -16.60 -3.41
N ALA A 8 -16.96 -17.55 -2.48
CA ALA A 8 -18.27 -18.11 -2.09
C ALA A 8 -19.25 -17.05 -1.57
N ASN A 9 -18.76 -16.06 -0.81
CA ASN A 9 -19.56 -14.94 -0.30
C ASN A 9 -20.14 -14.06 -1.44
N VAL A 10 -19.33 -13.76 -2.47
CA VAL A 10 -19.76 -13.00 -3.65
C VAL A 10 -20.86 -13.75 -4.40
N ILE A 11 -20.68 -15.07 -4.58
CA ILE A 11 -21.68 -15.91 -5.25
C ILE A 11 -23.01 -15.91 -4.49
N ARG A 12 -22.97 -15.98 -3.15
CA ARG A 12 -24.18 -15.89 -2.30
C ARG A 12 -24.87 -14.54 -2.43
N LEU A 13 -24.11 -13.46 -2.42
CA LEU A 13 -24.62 -12.09 -2.57
C LEU A 13 -25.30 -11.87 -3.92
N GLU A 14 -24.72 -12.39 -5.00
CA GLU A 14 -25.26 -12.20 -6.35
C GLU A 14 -26.54 -13.00 -6.62
N LYS A 15 -26.77 -14.13 -5.93
CA LYS A 15 -27.91 -15.06 -6.14
C LYS A 15 -28.08 -15.55 -7.61
N LYS A 16 -27.06 -15.41 -8.45
CA LYS A 16 -27.08 -15.71 -9.90
C LYS A 16 -26.27 -16.96 -10.27
N SER A 17 -26.12 -17.90 -9.34
CA SER A 17 -25.29 -19.09 -9.54
C SER A 17 -26.13 -20.33 -9.82
N HIS A 18 -25.71 -21.12 -10.81
CA HIS A 18 -26.22 -22.48 -11.03
C HIS A 18 -25.69 -23.49 -10.00
N ARG A 19 -24.78 -23.06 -9.11
CA ARG A 19 -24.15 -23.95 -8.14
C ARG A 19 -25.15 -24.40 -7.07
N THR A 20 -25.07 -25.67 -6.71
CA THR A 20 -25.88 -26.24 -5.62
C THR A 20 -25.39 -25.75 -4.25
N LYS A 21 -26.23 -25.91 -3.21
CA LYS A 21 -25.83 -25.63 -1.82
C LYS A 21 -24.58 -26.43 -1.41
N LYS A 22 -24.47 -27.69 -1.85
CA LYS A 22 -23.32 -28.55 -1.57
C LYS A 22 -22.03 -28.04 -2.21
N GLU A 23 -22.10 -27.59 -3.46
CA GLU A 23 -20.94 -27.01 -4.17
C GLU A 23 -20.47 -25.69 -3.54
N LEU A 24 -21.41 -24.84 -3.09
CA LEU A 24 -21.08 -23.62 -2.37
C LEU A 24 -20.41 -23.89 -1.02
N ALA A 25 -20.89 -24.90 -0.28
CA ALA A 25 -20.27 -25.32 0.98
C ALA A 25 -18.87 -25.91 0.75
N SER A 26 -18.71 -26.78 -0.25
CA SER A 26 -17.42 -27.33 -0.65
C SER A 26 -16.42 -26.21 -0.98
N ARG A 27 -16.86 -25.19 -1.71
CA ARG A 27 -16.02 -24.03 -2.02
C ARG A 27 -15.64 -23.21 -0.80
N GLU A 28 -16.59 -22.88 0.07
CA GLU A 28 -16.28 -22.12 1.28
C GLU A 28 -15.30 -22.88 2.18
N ASN A 29 -15.45 -24.20 2.29
CA ASN A 29 -14.52 -25.06 3.02
C ASN A 29 -13.14 -25.06 2.36
N ALA A 30 -13.07 -25.14 1.02
CA ALA A 30 -11.81 -25.04 0.29
C ALA A 30 -11.14 -23.66 0.47
N GLU A 31 -11.91 -22.58 0.46
CA GLU A 31 -11.41 -21.21 0.70
C GLU A 31 -10.87 -21.06 2.14
N LYS A 32 -11.55 -21.63 3.13
CA LYS A 32 -11.09 -21.64 4.53
C LYS A 32 -9.85 -22.51 4.73
N ALA A 33 -9.74 -23.63 4.01
CA ALA A 33 -8.58 -24.52 4.07
C ALA A 33 -7.28 -23.89 3.51
N LEU A 34 -7.38 -22.77 2.77
CA LEU A 34 -6.22 -22.00 2.33
C LEU A 34 -5.64 -21.11 3.44
N LEU A 35 -6.34 -20.98 4.57
CA LEU A 35 -5.89 -20.21 5.72
C LEU A 35 -5.33 -21.15 6.79
N THR A 36 -4.27 -20.70 7.47
CA THR A 36 -3.65 -21.45 8.56
C THR A 36 -4.43 -21.27 9.87
N GLY A 37 -5.14 -20.15 9.99
CA GLY A 37 -5.78 -19.74 11.25
C GLY A 37 -4.79 -19.15 12.27
N GLU A 38 -3.50 -19.14 11.95
CA GLU A 38 -2.50 -18.46 12.76
C GLU A 38 -2.58 -16.95 12.54
N LYS A 39 -2.39 -16.16 13.60
CA LYS A 39 -2.44 -14.70 13.51
C LYS A 39 -1.11 -14.13 13.02
N LEU A 40 -1.17 -13.00 12.31
CA LEU A 40 -0.02 -12.20 11.89
C LEU A 40 1.04 -12.04 12.99
N LYS A 41 2.27 -12.42 12.65
CA LYS A 41 3.46 -12.30 13.51
C LYS A 41 4.38 -11.20 13.03
N GLU A 42 4.87 -10.44 13.99
CA GLU A 42 5.87 -9.41 13.78
C GLU A 42 7.27 -10.03 13.76
N ARG A 43 8.10 -9.62 12.80
CA ARG A 43 9.51 -10.03 12.71
C ARG A 43 10.39 -9.16 13.60
N LYS A 44 11.56 -9.69 13.96
CA LYS A 44 12.51 -9.01 14.86
C LYS A 44 12.95 -7.66 14.29
N GLU A 45 13.20 -7.59 12.99
CA GLU A 45 13.70 -6.41 12.30
C GLU A 45 12.65 -5.28 12.27
N VAL A 46 11.36 -5.64 12.12
CA VAL A 46 10.25 -4.68 12.19
C VAL A 46 10.07 -4.19 13.62
N LYS A 47 10.15 -5.09 14.60
CA LYS A 47 9.99 -4.75 16.01
C LYS A 47 11.10 -3.84 16.53
N SER A 48 12.31 -3.96 16.01
CA SER A 48 13.44 -3.10 16.38
C SER A 48 13.36 -1.69 15.80
N ASP A 49 12.62 -1.48 14.72
CA ASP A 49 12.42 -0.17 14.10
C ASP A 49 11.12 0.48 14.64
N PRO A 50 11.19 1.61 15.37
CA PRO A 50 9.99 2.21 15.97
C PRO A 50 8.92 2.64 14.96
N VAL A 51 9.32 3.06 13.76
CA VAL A 51 8.40 3.50 12.70
C VAL A 51 7.73 2.27 12.08
N ALA A 52 8.50 1.25 11.76
CA ALA A 52 7.98 0.00 11.20
C ALA A 52 7.08 -0.73 12.20
N HIS A 53 7.49 -0.80 13.48
CA HIS A 53 6.72 -1.42 14.56
C HIS A 53 5.33 -0.76 14.72
N LYS A 54 5.31 0.58 14.79
CA LYS A 54 4.06 1.33 14.91
C LYS A 54 3.12 1.06 13.72
N GLU A 55 3.68 1.01 12.52
CA GLU A 55 2.91 0.74 11.30
C GLU A 55 2.40 -0.71 11.25
N PHE A 56 3.21 -1.68 11.69
CA PHE A 56 2.80 -3.07 11.81
C PHE A 56 1.60 -3.24 12.76
N LEU A 57 1.66 -2.61 13.94
CA LEU A 57 0.54 -2.64 14.90
C LEU A 57 -0.73 -2.01 14.32
N ARG A 58 -0.59 -0.90 13.57
CA ARG A 58 -1.72 -0.25 12.88
C ARG A 58 -2.37 -1.20 11.88
N ILE A 59 -1.58 -1.79 10.98
CA ILE A 59 -2.08 -2.69 9.93
C ILE A 59 -2.66 -3.96 10.52
N LYS A 60 -1.98 -4.58 11.49
CA LYS A 60 -2.47 -5.77 12.20
C LYS A 60 -3.87 -5.53 12.76
N LYS A 61 -4.09 -4.42 13.46
CA LYS A 61 -5.40 -4.05 14.03
C LYS A 61 -6.47 -3.87 12.94
N LEU A 62 -6.11 -3.33 11.78
CA LEU A 62 -7.05 -3.15 10.65
C LEU A 62 -7.41 -4.49 10.00
N LEU A 63 -6.41 -5.35 9.76
CA LEU A 63 -6.61 -6.66 9.14
C LEU A 63 -7.37 -7.63 10.07
N GLU A 64 -7.17 -7.53 11.38
CA GLU A 64 -7.94 -8.28 12.39
C GLU A 64 -9.44 -7.97 12.30
N LYS A 65 -9.81 -6.70 12.10
CA LYS A 65 -11.23 -6.28 12.01
C LYS A 65 -11.96 -6.83 10.78
N ILE A 66 -11.24 -7.19 9.73
CA ILE A 66 -11.81 -7.75 8.49
C ILE A 66 -11.50 -9.24 8.32
N GLU A 67 -10.97 -9.89 9.36
CA GLU A 67 -10.61 -11.32 9.36
C GLU A 67 -9.62 -11.68 8.23
N LYS A 68 -8.63 -10.80 8.00
CA LYS A 68 -7.55 -10.98 7.00
C LYS A 68 -6.15 -10.96 7.62
N ASN A 69 -6.04 -11.31 8.89
CA ASN A 69 -4.81 -11.30 9.66
C ASN A 69 -4.14 -12.69 9.77
N ASP A 70 -4.21 -13.51 8.72
CA ASP A 70 -3.54 -14.82 8.69
C ASP A 70 -2.01 -14.67 8.58
N ASP A 71 -1.25 -15.52 9.28
CA ASP A 71 0.22 -15.48 9.32
C ASP A 71 0.86 -15.75 7.95
N LEU A 72 0.14 -16.36 7.00
CA LEU A 72 0.59 -16.48 5.61
C LEU A 72 0.93 -15.11 4.98
N TYR A 73 0.27 -14.05 5.42
CA TYR A 73 0.50 -12.70 4.94
C TYR A 73 1.59 -11.97 5.73
N SER A 74 2.11 -12.53 6.82
CA SER A 74 3.10 -11.87 7.68
C SER A 74 4.34 -11.42 6.92
N SER A 75 4.83 -12.22 5.97
CA SER A 75 6.02 -11.85 5.21
C SER A 75 5.83 -10.55 4.44
N VAL A 76 4.70 -10.41 3.74
CA VAL A 76 4.42 -9.21 2.92
C VAL A 76 4.09 -8.01 3.80
N ILE A 77 3.35 -8.20 4.89
CA ILE A 77 3.03 -7.12 5.83
C ILE A 77 4.28 -6.60 6.54
N ASN A 78 5.18 -7.48 7.01
CA ASN A 78 6.44 -7.05 7.62
C ASN A 78 7.31 -6.28 6.61
N ARG A 79 7.41 -6.77 5.36
CA ARG A 79 8.15 -6.06 4.30
C ARG A 79 7.55 -4.68 4.01
N TYR A 80 6.21 -4.57 3.97
CA TYR A 80 5.54 -3.28 3.83
C TYR A 80 5.96 -2.30 4.94
N CYS A 81 5.96 -2.76 6.19
CA CYS A 81 6.31 -1.91 7.33
C CYS A 81 7.77 -1.44 7.30
N GLN A 82 8.71 -2.31 6.88
CA GLN A 82 10.11 -1.93 6.67
C GLN A 82 10.23 -0.89 5.55
N LEU A 83 9.60 -1.13 4.39
CA LEU A 83 9.61 -0.17 3.28
C LEU A 83 8.99 1.18 3.66
N TYR A 84 7.96 1.17 4.50
CA TYR A 84 7.33 2.38 5.03
C TYR A 84 8.30 3.17 5.91
N ALA A 85 8.98 2.51 6.84
CA ALA A 85 10.00 3.13 7.68
C ALA A 85 11.17 3.70 6.87
N GLU A 86 11.69 2.92 5.92
CA GLU A 86 12.71 3.37 4.98
C GLU A 86 12.24 4.59 4.18
N CYS A 87 11.00 4.59 3.66
CA CYS A 87 10.48 5.74 2.92
C CYS A 87 10.48 7.01 3.78
N LYS A 88 10.07 6.90 5.05
CA LYS A 88 10.05 8.02 6.00
C LYS A 88 11.45 8.53 6.34
N ASP A 89 12.41 7.63 6.56
CA ASP A 89 13.82 7.99 6.78
C ASP A 89 14.43 8.75 5.58
N PHE A 90 14.14 8.31 4.36
CA PHE A 90 14.57 9.02 3.15
C PHE A 90 13.92 10.39 2.99
N GLU A 91 12.64 10.53 3.36
CA GLU A 91 11.94 11.83 3.38
C GLU A 91 12.57 12.77 4.41
N GLU A 92 12.86 12.30 5.62
CA GLU A 92 13.50 13.09 6.68
C GLU A 92 14.92 13.54 6.28
N LYS A 93 15.71 12.66 5.66
CA LYS A 93 17.02 13.00 5.09
C LYS A 93 16.92 14.05 3.98
N ARG A 94 15.95 13.92 3.09
CA ARG A 94 15.71 14.89 2.01
C ARG A 94 15.38 16.26 2.59
N GLU A 95 14.50 16.33 3.59
CA GLU A 95 14.18 17.61 4.25
C GLU A 95 15.36 18.20 5.01
N ALA A 96 16.21 17.37 5.64
CA ALA A 96 17.42 17.85 6.30
C ALA A 96 18.39 18.50 5.30
N ILE A 97 18.65 17.85 4.16
CA ILE A 97 19.50 18.42 3.10
C ILE A 97 18.87 19.67 2.50
N TYR A 98 17.55 19.71 2.36
CA TYR A 98 16.86 20.90 1.85
C TYR A 98 17.03 22.10 2.79
N LYS A 99 16.91 21.90 4.11
CA LYS A 99 17.18 22.95 5.10
C LYS A 99 18.63 23.42 5.06
N GLN A 100 19.59 22.50 4.94
CA GLN A 100 21.01 22.86 4.80
C GLN A 100 21.26 23.67 3.51
N LEU A 101 20.55 23.37 2.43
CA LEU A 101 20.66 24.13 1.18
C LEU A 101 20.15 25.56 1.34
N LEU A 102 19.01 25.74 2.03
CA LEU A 102 18.49 27.08 2.33
C LEU A 102 19.47 27.88 3.20
N ASP A 103 20.03 27.26 4.24
CA ASP A 103 21.03 27.89 5.11
C ASP A 103 22.30 28.28 4.34
N LEU A 104 22.78 27.42 3.42
CA LEU A 104 23.89 27.74 2.53
C LEU A 104 23.57 28.95 1.61
N GLN A 105 22.36 29.01 1.08
CA GLN A 105 21.91 30.10 0.21
C GLN A 105 21.78 31.42 0.97
N GLU A 106 21.23 31.39 2.18
CA GLU A 106 21.05 32.57 3.04
C GLU A 106 22.39 33.15 3.51
N ASN A 107 23.36 32.28 3.84
CA ASN A 107 24.67 32.71 4.34
C ASN A 107 25.73 32.94 3.25
N CYS A 108 25.39 32.68 1.98
CA CYS A 108 26.34 32.74 0.85
C CYS A 108 27.15 34.04 0.80
N GLN A 109 26.47 35.19 0.82
CA GLN A 109 27.16 36.49 0.70
C GLN A 109 28.14 36.71 1.86
N LYS A 110 27.73 36.37 3.08
CA LYS A 110 28.57 36.50 4.27
C LYS A 110 29.84 35.64 4.17
N MET A 111 29.69 34.38 3.76
CA MET A 111 30.83 33.45 3.60
C MET A 111 31.83 33.92 2.53
N ILE A 112 31.34 34.66 1.53
CA ILE A 112 32.19 35.22 0.46
C ILE A 112 32.88 36.50 0.95
N ASP A 113 32.17 37.37 1.65
CA ASP A 113 32.72 38.61 2.21
C ASP A 113 33.79 38.31 3.29
N GLU A 114 33.63 37.22 4.04
CA GLU A 114 34.58 36.75 5.07
C GLU A 114 35.72 35.89 4.49
N GLU A 115 35.80 35.74 3.16
CA GLU A 115 36.78 34.90 2.44
C GLU A 115 36.81 33.42 2.89
N GLU A 116 35.75 32.93 3.55
CA GLU A 116 35.61 31.53 3.97
C GLU A 116 35.35 30.58 2.79
N MET A 117 34.79 31.11 1.70
CA MET A 117 34.44 30.33 0.51
C MET A 117 34.47 31.20 -0.75
N THR A 118 34.98 30.66 -1.86
CA THR A 118 34.90 31.33 -3.16
C THR A 118 33.53 31.12 -3.81
N MET A 119 33.12 32.06 -4.66
CA MET A 119 31.86 31.95 -5.40
C MET A 119 31.79 30.68 -6.29
N LYS A 120 32.94 30.20 -6.78
CA LYS A 120 33.03 28.94 -7.54
C LYS A 120 32.78 27.72 -6.65
N GLU A 121 33.32 27.70 -5.43
CA GLU A 121 33.10 26.62 -4.46
C GLU A 121 31.64 26.57 -4.02
N TYR A 122 31.03 27.73 -3.75
CA TYR A 122 29.60 27.85 -3.43
C TYR A 122 28.73 27.17 -4.50
N TYR A 123 28.87 27.56 -5.78
CA TYR A 123 28.05 26.98 -6.84
C TYR A 123 28.27 25.48 -7.03
N ASN A 124 29.49 25.00 -6.82
CA ASN A 124 29.78 23.56 -6.88
C ASN A 124 29.12 22.80 -5.72
N LEU A 125 29.16 23.35 -4.51
CA LEU A 125 28.52 22.77 -3.33
C LEU A 125 27.00 22.75 -3.48
N GLU A 126 26.40 23.88 -3.87
CA GLU A 126 24.98 24.01 -4.16
C GLU A 126 24.52 22.98 -5.21
N LEU A 127 25.24 22.88 -6.34
CA LEU A 127 24.96 21.88 -7.37
C LEU A 127 25.04 20.45 -6.84
N GLY A 128 26.02 20.16 -5.98
CA GLY A 128 26.17 18.85 -5.32
C GLY A 128 24.98 18.51 -4.42
N MET A 129 24.54 19.46 -3.59
CA MET A 129 23.38 19.30 -2.71
C MET A 129 22.09 19.11 -3.50
N GLN A 130 21.88 19.90 -4.56
CA GLN A 130 20.72 19.74 -5.45
C GLN A 130 20.69 18.37 -6.13
N LYS A 131 21.84 17.85 -6.60
CA LYS A 131 21.95 16.49 -7.15
C LYS A 131 21.60 15.42 -6.11
N ASN A 132 22.05 15.60 -4.87
CA ASN A 132 21.73 14.69 -3.76
C ASN A 132 20.23 14.70 -3.44
N LEU A 133 19.59 15.87 -3.40
CA LEU A 133 18.14 15.99 -3.22
C LEU A 133 17.36 15.24 -4.30
N VAL A 134 17.73 15.43 -5.57
CA VAL A 134 17.11 14.71 -6.69
C VAL A 134 17.31 13.19 -6.57
N SER A 135 18.49 12.75 -6.11
CA SER A 135 18.77 11.33 -5.89
C SER A 135 17.89 10.73 -4.78
N LEU A 136 17.77 11.42 -3.64
CA LEU A 136 16.91 10.99 -2.54
C LEU A 136 15.44 10.96 -2.97
N ASP A 137 14.97 11.96 -3.70
CA ASP A 137 13.59 12.00 -4.18
C ASP A 137 13.27 10.82 -5.11
N LYS A 138 14.19 10.45 -6.00
CA LYS A 138 14.05 9.25 -6.85
C LYS A 138 13.92 7.97 -6.01
N GLN A 139 14.69 7.84 -4.92
CA GLN A 139 14.59 6.69 -4.02
C GLN A 139 13.25 6.66 -3.27
N VAL A 140 12.75 7.81 -2.81
CA VAL A 140 11.42 7.95 -2.21
C VAL A 140 10.34 7.52 -3.20
N GLN A 141 10.39 8.02 -4.45
CA GLN A 141 9.41 7.65 -5.48
C GLN A 141 9.40 6.14 -5.77
N ALA A 142 10.59 5.51 -5.86
CA ALA A 142 10.69 4.08 -6.07
C ALA A 142 10.06 3.28 -4.90
N LYS A 143 10.34 3.68 -3.66
CA LYS A 143 9.75 3.04 -2.46
C LYS A 143 8.23 3.23 -2.39
N ARG A 144 7.73 4.44 -2.67
CA ARG A 144 6.28 4.71 -2.74
C ARG A 144 5.58 3.85 -3.79
N LYS A 145 6.20 3.63 -4.94
CA LYS A 145 5.67 2.71 -5.95
C LYS A 145 5.61 1.27 -5.43
N MET A 146 6.68 0.79 -4.80
CA MET A 146 6.70 -0.54 -4.19
C MET A 146 5.63 -0.71 -3.10
N LEU A 147 5.43 0.30 -2.26
CA LEU A 147 4.36 0.32 -1.25
C LEU A 147 2.98 0.23 -1.92
N LEU A 148 2.71 1.05 -2.93
CA LEU A 148 1.45 1.04 -3.66
C LEU A 148 1.17 -0.33 -4.34
N ASP A 149 2.21 -0.98 -4.86
CA ASP A 149 2.07 -2.30 -5.49
C ASP A 149 1.70 -3.38 -4.45
N ILE A 150 2.27 -3.31 -3.24
CA ILE A 150 1.85 -4.16 -2.12
C ILE A 150 0.41 -3.85 -1.70
N GLU A 151 0.05 -2.56 -1.58
CA GLU A 151 -1.27 -2.12 -1.14
C GLU A 151 -2.39 -2.58 -2.06
N LYS A 152 -2.15 -2.56 -3.37
CA LYS A 152 -3.09 -3.04 -4.39
C LYS A 152 -3.39 -4.53 -4.20
N GLU A 153 -2.42 -5.34 -3.84
CA GLU A 153 -2.61 -6.79 -3.72
C GLU A 153 -3.09 -7.24 -2.34
N ASN A 154 -2.94 -6.39 -1.31
CA ASN A 154 -3.23 -6.76 0.09
C ASN A 154 -4.44 -6.04 0.70
N ILE A 155 -5.41 -5.63 -0.13
CA ILE A 155 -6.71 -5.06 0.32
C ILE A 155 -6.54 -3.68 1.00
N MET A 156 -5.41 -2.99 0.81
CA MET A 156 -5.14 -1.71 1.46
C MET A 156 -5.61 -0.51 0.64
N THR A 157 -6.00 -0.70 -0.63
CA THR A 157 -6.62 0.34 -1.46
C THR A 157 -8.13 0.10 -1.62
N ILE A 158 -8.89 1.18 -1.83
CA ILE A 158 -10.33 1.09 -2.13
C ILE A 158 -10.59 0.16 -3.32
N ALA A 159 -9.81 0.32 -4.40
CA ALA A 159 -9.93 -0.52 -5.59
C ALA A 159 -9.70 -2.01 -5.28
N SER A 160 -8.67 -2.33 -4.48
CA SER A 160 -8.38 -3.70 -4.08
C SER A 160 -9.48 -4.32 -3.22
N ALA A 161 -10.10 -3.55 -2.33
CA ALA A 161 -11.23 -3.99 -1.53
C ALA A 161 -12.48 -4.23 -2.39
N LEU A 162 -12.77 -3.34 -3.34
CA LEU A 162 -13.93 -3.45 -4.23
C LEU A 162 -13.86 -4.65 -5.18
N ARG A 163 -12.67 -5.18 -5.49
CA ARG A 163 -12.53 -6.46 -6.24
C ARG A 163 -13.22 -7.63 -5.53
N SER A 164 -13.41 -7.54 -4.21
CA SER A 164 -14.06 -8.55 -3.39
C SER A 164 -15.56 -8.30 -3.17
N VAL A 165 -16.11 -7.20 -3.70
CA VAL A 165 -17.52 -6.82 -3.56
C VAL A 165 -18.24 -6.94 -4.90
N PRO A 166 -19.38 -7.64 -4.98
CA PRO A 166 -20.14 -7.73 -6.24
C PRO A 166 -20.65 -6.36 -6.68
N LYS A 167 -20.58 -6.09 -7.99
CA LYS A 167 -21.24 -4.91 -8.58
C LYS A 167 -22.75 -5.05 -8.37
N LYS A 168 -23.41 -4.00 -7.87
CA LYS A 168 -24.88 -3.96 -7.76
C LYS A 168 -25.47 -4.38 -9.11
N THR A 169 -26.30 -5.40 -9.09
CA THR A 169 -27.00 -5.82 -10.30
C THR A 169 -28.10 -4.82 -10.59
N GLU A 170 -28.07 -4.19 -11.76
CA GLU A 170 -29.30 -3.62 -12.31
C GLU A 170 -30.36 -4.73 -12.32
N LYS A 171 -31.54 -4.43 -11.80
CA LYS A 171 -32.70 -5.31 -11.95
C LYS A 171 -32.94 -5.39 -13.45
N LYS A 172 -32.61 -6.52 -14.09
CA LYS A 172 -33.17 -6.80 -15.41
C LYS A 172 -34.67 -6.88 -15.18
N ASP A 173 -35.42 -5.95 -15.74
CA ASP A 173 -36.87 -6.07 -15.80
C ASP A 173 -37.20 -7.44 -16.38
N ASN A 174 -38.09 -8.17 -15.70
CA ASN A 174 -38.51 -9.48 -16.15
C ASN A 174 -39.07 -9.29 -17.57
N PRO A 175 -38.51 -9.95 -18.61
CA PRO A 175 -38.98 -9.79 -19.98
C PRO A 175 -40.49 -10.03 -20.11
N LEU A 176 -41.05 -10.91 -19.26
CA LEU A 176 -42.49 -11.15 -19.19
C LEU A 176 -43.26 -9.98 -18.56
N LEU A 177 -42.71 -9.29 -17.55
CA LEU A 177 -43.33 -8.07 -16.98
C LEU A 177 -43.19 -6.88 -17.93
N ALA A 178 -42.09 -6.77 -18.67
CA ALA A 178 -41.93 -5.75 -19.71
C ALA A 178 -42.90 -5.97 -20.88
N ALA A 179 -43.20 -7.24 -21.21
CA ALA A 179 -44.21 -7.59 -22.20
C ALA A 179 -45.65 -7.41 -21.68
N LEU A 180 -45.93 -7.72 -20.39
CA LEU A 180 -47.25 -7.51 -19.78
C LEU A 180 -47.57 -6.03 -19.51
N ASN A 181 -46.57 -5.21 -19.22
CA ASN A 181 -46.72 -3.76 -19.02
C ASN A 181 -46.59 -2.98 -20.35
N GLY A 182 -46.48 -3.68 -21.47
CA GLY A 182 -46.39 -3.14 -22.83
C GLY A 182 -47.63 -3.48 -23.65
N SER A 183 -48.78 -2.94 -23.24
CA SER A 183 -50.00 -2.66 -24.04
C SER A 183 -50.80 -1.58 -23.33
#